data_AF-A0A662ACX5-F1
#
_entry.id   AF-A0A662ACX5-F1
#
_cell.length_a   1.000
_cell.length_b   1.000
_cell.length_c   1.000
_cell.angle_alpha   90.00
_cell.angle_beta   90.00
_cell.angle_gamma   90.00
#
_symmetry.space_group_name_H-M   'P 1'
#
loop_
_entity.id
_entity.type
_entity.pdbx_description
1 polymer ?
#
loop_
_entity_poly.entity_id
_entity_poly.type
_entity_poly.pdbx_seq_one_letter_code
_entity_poly.pdbx_strand_id
1 'polypeptide(L)'
;MILFNMGKTKYIGIVVILLLITIGMISGYKYCATPAVHSLFPNPPDTSNMLYLVNFTSKDIRKAVINEEIFLEDGSVRKKGFAALPQDYDDFRSVDLDEVYWKGEHVIGGDFRGTSFRSAKCIGGIFTGSDFRFCDIRWSLFNKSDLSNSRFCRATLFRMFVNDATLENSDLRGANMFGVAGHRANFRNCNFTNALMKESEFPEADFTGSEAVNVKFIITVFTGAKMDSMDLSYSDFTGAGLEDVSFVNSRLIDAEFRGAHLQGADFTGADLSGCNFFAAEFVNTVFTNAINIPEGLRELIVDGQITGLCYVNGNDI
;
A
#
# COMPACT_ATOMS: atom_id res chain seq x y z
N MET A 1 32.89 -9.57 44.54
CA MET A 1 34.20 -9.73 43.88
C MET A 1 33.93 -9.60 42.38
N ILE A 2 33.93 -8.41 41.74
CA ILE A 2 35.10 -7.53 41.44
C ILE A 2 36.19 -8.38 40.74
N LEU A 3 36.68 -8.20 39.50
CA LEU A 3 36.81 -7.12 38.48
C LEU A 3 36.61 -7.75 37.06
N PHE A 4 36.09 -7.07 36.02
CA PHE A 4 36.63 -5.94 35.22
C PHE A 4 37.89 -6.24 34.38
N ASN A 5 37.74 -6.04 33.05
CA ASN A 5 38.66 -5.47 32.02
C ASN A 5 38.63 -6.27 30.70
N MET A 6 38.66 -5.71 29.48
CA MET A 6 38.70 -4.33 28.99
C MET A 6 38.45 -4.41 27.47
N GLY A 7 37.67 -3.48 26.90
CA GLY A 7 37.43 -3.47 25.44
C GLY A 7 36.48 -2.37 24.94
N LYS A 8 36.63 -1.13 25.43
CA LYS A 8 36.20 0.07 24.67
C LYS A 8 37.33 0.33 23.66
N THR A 9 37.11 0.81 22.43
CA THR A 9 36.85 2.22 22.11
C THR A 9 36.83 2.35 20.58
N LYS A 10 35.84 3.09 20.04
CA LYS A 10 35.63 3.59 18.66
C LYS A 10 34.24 3.17 18.19
N TYR A 11 33.26 4.06 18.38
CA TYR A 11 31.95 4.17 17.66
C TYR A 11 30.93 5.05 18.42
N ILE A 12 31.32 5.67 19.54
CA ILE A 12 30.49 6.69 20.26
C ILE A 12 30.99 8.14 19.99
N GLY A 13 31.98 8.30 19.10
CA GLY A 13 32.62 9.60 18.80
C GLY A 13 32.04 10.39 17.62
N ILE A 14 31.06 9.88 16.87
CA ILE A 14 30.54 10.55 15.65
C ILE A 14 29.09 11.00 15.80
N VAL A 15 28.32 10.45 16.74
CA VAL A 15 26.90 10.85 16.94
C VAL A 15 26.73 12.01 17.94
N VAL A 16 27.77 12.36 18.72
CA VAL A 16 27.68 13.45 19.72
C VAL A 16 28.32 14.76 19.23
N ILE A 17 29.09 14.73 18.12
CA ILE A 17 29.72 15.95 17.56
C ILE A 17 28.83 16.66 16.53
N LEU A 18 27.86 15.98 15.91
CA LEU A 18 26.83 16.67 15.11
C LEU A 18 25.73 17.34 15.96
N LEU A 19 25.60 16.98 17.24
CA LEU A 19 24.60 17.57 18.14
C LEU A 19 25.08 18.85 18.86
N LEU A 20 26.36 19.23 18.72
CA LEU A 20 26.95 20.41 19.37
C LEU A 20 27.42 21.49 18.40
N ILE A 21 27.39 21.26 17.08
CA ILE A 21 27.78 22.26 16.07
C ILE A 21 26.56 23.05 15.53
N THR A 22 25.33 22.60 15.77
CA THR A 22 24.10 23.34 15.44
C THR A 22 23.54 24.18 16.60
N ILE A 23 24.28 24.37 17.69
CA ILE A 23 23.87 25.28 18.80
C ILE A 23 24.57 26.66 18.70
N GLY A 24 25.49 26.84 17.75
CA GLY A 24 26.32 28.05 17.67
C GLY A 24 25.88 29.17 16.72
N MET A 25 24.92 28.95 15.81
CA MET A 25 24.59 29.95 14.77
C MET A 25 23.11 30.03 14.42
N ILE A 26 22.23 30.24 15.40
CA ILE A 26 20.89 30.80 15.16
C ILE A 26 20.50 31.73 16.31
N SER A 27 21.16 32.88 16.42
CA SER A 27 20.68 34.00 17.22
C SER A 27 19.71 34.81 16.38
N GLY A 28 18.41 34.46 16.39
CA GLY A 28 17.40 35.26 15.70
C GLY A 28 15.97 34.71 15.70
N TYR A 29 15.75 33.42 15.91
CA TYR A 29 14.39 32.87 15.94
C TYR A 29 13.85 32.87 17.37
N LYS A 30 12.77 33.62 17.59
CA LYS A 30 11.94 33.50 18.80
C LYS A 30 11.47 32.05 18.89
N TYR A 31 11.98 31.30 19.86
CA TYR A 31 11.39 30.03 20.25
C TYR A 31 9.99 30.31 20.79
N CYS A 32 8.96 29.99 20.01
CA CYS A 32 7.62 29.80 20.55
C CYS A 32 7.68 28.63 21.53
N ALA A 33 7.09 28.81 22.71
CA ALA A 33 7.01 27.79 23.74
C ALA A 33 6.51 26.47 23.14
N THR A 34 7.24 25.38 23.38
CA THR A 34 6.88 24.04 22.92
C THR A 34 5.53 23.66 23.51
N PRO A 35 4.46 23.49 22.71
CA PRO A 35 3.28 22.82 23.22
C PRO A 35 3.69 21.39 23.59
N ALA A 36 3.07 20.82 24.64
CA ALA A 36 3.38 19.48 25.11
C ALA A 36 3.35 18.49 23.93
N VAL A 37 4.35 17.62 23.79
CA VAL A 37 4.50 16.68 22.65
C VAL A 37 3.24 15.83 22.42
N HIS A 38 2.40 15.66 23.46
CA HIS A 38 1.08 15.02 23.39
C HIS A 38 0.01 15.78 22.58
N SER A 39 0.16 17.09 22.33
CA SER A 39 -0.75 17.88 21.51
C SER A 39 -0.27 18.08 20.06
N LEU A 40 0.95 17.64 19.74
CA LEU A 40 1.53 17.69 18.38
C LEU A 40 1.21 16.44 17.56
N PHE A 41 0.88 15.34 18.22
CA PHE A 41 0.42 14.11 17.58
C PHE A 41 -0.97 13.79 18.15
N PRO A 42 -2.06 14.08 17.42
CA PRO A 42 -3.39 13.63 17.80
C PRO A 42 -3.40 12.11 17.91
N ASN A 43 -4.42 11.58 18.59
CA ASN A 43 -4.56 10.17 18.88
C ASN A 43 -4.08 9.29 17.72
N PRO A 44 -3.30 8.23 17.98
CA PRO A 44 -2.83 7.33 16.93
C PRO A 44 -4.02 6.87 16.07
N PRO A 45 -3.81 6.65 14.76
CA PRO A 45 -4.89 6.29 13.85
C PRO A 45 -5.70 5.13 14.43
N ASP A 46 -7.03 5.26 14.42
CA ASP A 46 -7.91 4.25 14.99
C ASP A 46 -7.85 2.96 14.16
N THR A 47 -7.05 2.01 14.65
CA THR A 47 -6.90 0.68 14.03
C THR A 47 -7.88 -0.34 14.60
N SER A 48 -8.73 0.04 15.55
CA SER A 48 -9.63 -0.89 16.27
C SER A 48 -10.60 -1.63 15.34
N ASN A 49 -10.93 -1.02 14.19
CA ASN A 49 -11.83 -1.59 13.20
C ASN A 49 -11.14 -2.25 11.99
N MET A 50 -9.82 -2.37 11.97
CA MET A 50 -9.10 -2.98 10.84
C MET A 50 -9.46 -4.45 10.61
N LEU A 51 -9.83 -5.17 11.67
CA LEU A 51 -10.36 -6.53 11.55
C LEU A 51 -11.69 -6.57 10.79
N TYR A 52 -12.53 -5.54 10.97
CA TYR A 52 -13.83 -5.46 10.30
C TYR A 52 -13.66 -5.10 8.82
N LEU A 53 -12.73 -4.21 8.45
CA LEU A 53 -12.51 -3.72 7.08
C LEU A 53 -12.35 -4.82 6.01
N VAL A 54 -11.82 -5.99 6.39
CA VAL A 54 -11.35 -6.97 5.41
C VAL A 54 -12.30 -8.16 5.18
N ASN A 55 -13.30 -8.38 6.05
CA ASN A 55 -14.12 -9.59 5.92
C ASN A 55 -15.57 -9.43 6.39
N PHE A 56 -16.30 -8.51 5.76
CA PHE A 56 -17.73 -8.30 5.98
C PHE A 56 -18.65 -9.31 5.28
N THR A 57 -18.10 -10.30 4.57
CA THR A 57 -18.96 -11.27 3.86
C THR A 57 -19.46 -12.31 4.85
N SER A 58 -20.79 -12.46 4.93
CA SER A 58 -21.37 -13.51 5.75
C SER A 58 -20.82 -14.88 5.33
N LYS A 59 -20.69 -15.80 6.29
CA LYS A 59 -20.19 -17.16 6.01
C LYS A 59 -21.02 -17.85 4.91
N ASP A 60 -22.32 -17.56 4.86
CA ASP A 60 -23.24 -18.16 3.88
C ASP A 60 -23.02 -17.58 2.48
N ILE A 61 -22.85 -16.26 2.34
CA ILE A 61 -22.53 -15.64 1.05
C ILE A 61 -21.16 -16.13 0.57
N ARG A 62 -20.16 -16.20 1.46
CA ARG A 62 -18.84 -16.72 1.12
C ARG A 62 -18.93 -18.15 0.59
N LYS A 63 -19.66 -19.03 1.29
CA LYS A 63 -19.90 -20.42 0.84
C LYS A 63 -20.62 -20.46 -0.51
N ALA A 64 -21.64 -19.64 -0.71
CA ALA A 64 -22.37 -19.58 -1.97
C ALA A 64 -21.45 -19.18 -3.14
N VAL A 65 -20.61 -18.16 -2.96
CA VAL A 65 -19.66 -17.73 -4.01
C VAL A 65 -18.57 -18.76 -4.26
N ILE A 66 -18.05 -19.43 -3.22
CA ILE A 66 -17.05 -20.50 -3.40
C ILE A 66 -17.67 -21.67 -4.16
N ASN A 67 -18.89 -22.09 -3.81
CA ASN A 67 -19.52 -23.28 -4.37
C ASN A 67 -20.22 -23.05 -5.71
N GLU A 68 -20.29 -21.82 -6.21
CA GLU A 68 -20.87 -21.51 -7.51
C GLU A 68 -20.13 -22.25 -8.63
N GLU A 69 -20.85 -23.02 -9.44
CA GLU A 69 -20.30 -23.71 -10.61
C GLU A 69 -20.10 -22.72 -11.76
N ILE A 70 -18.90 -22.78 -12.37
CA ILE A 70 -18.54 -21.96 -13.53
C ILE A 70 -18.17 -22.90 -14.67
N PHE A 71 -18.87 -22.75 -15.79
CA PHE A 71 -18.63 -23.51 -17.02
C PHE A 71 -17.59 -22.79 -17.90
N LEU A 72 -16.85 -23.57 -18.68
CA LEU A 72 -16.00 -23.06 -19.76
C LEU A 72 -16.86 -22.57 -20.93
N GLU A 73 -16.24 -21.87 -21.89
CA GLU A 73 -16.96 -21.31 -23.06
C GLU A 73 -17.66 -22.40 -23.90
N ASP A 74 -17.11 -23.62 -23.92
CA ASP A 74 -17.70 -24.77 -24.59
C ASP A 74 -18.84 -25.45 -23.79
N GLY A 75 -19.18 -24.91 -22.62
CA GLY A 75 -20.19 -25.44 -21.70
C GLY A 75 -19.70 -26.60 -20.83
N SER A 76 -18.43 -27.01 -20.93
CA SER A 76 -17.88 -28.07 -20.09
C SER A 76 -17.59 -27.57 -18.66
N VAL A 77 -17.60 -28.51 -17.71
CA VAL A 77 -17.18 -28.23 -16.32
C VAL A 77 -15.67 -28.25 -16.21
N ARG A 78 -15.14 -27.40 -15.33
CA ARG A 78 -13.71 -27.39 -15.00
C ARG A 78 -13.28 -28.72 -14.40
N LYS A 79 -12.07 -29.15 -14.74
CA LYS A 79 -11.46 -30.33 -14.15
C LYS A 79 -10.92 -29.98 -12.77
N LYS A 80 -11.00 -30.92 -11.84
CA LYS A 80 -10.36 -30.76 -10.53
C LYS A 80 -8.84 -30.68 -10.73
N GLY A 81 -8.25 -29.60 -10.23
CA GLY A 81 -6.81 -29.39 -10.26
C GLY A 81 -6.05 -30.30 -9.30
N PHE A 82 -4.77 -30.51 -9.60
CA PHE A 82 -3.85 -31.26 -8.74
C PHE A 82 -2.70 -30.38 -8.31
N ALA A 83 -2.35 -30.44 -7.01
CA ALA A 83 -1.29 -29.62 -6.43
C ALA A 83 0.08 -29.79 -7.12
N ALA A 84 0.39 -30.97 -7.66
CA ALA A 84 1.69 -31.24 -8.28
C ALA A 84 1.75 -30.92 -9.79
N LEU A 85 0.59 -30.85 -10.46
CA LEU A 85 0.50 -30.74 -11.92
C LEU A 85 -0.69 -29.83 -12.27
N PRO A 86 -0.57 -28.52 -12.04
CA PRO A 86 -1.64 -27.60 -12.36
C PRO A 86 -1.79 -27.46 -13.87
N GLN A 87 -3.03 -27.21 -14.33
CA GLN A 87 -3.34 -26.91 -15.71
C GLN A 87 -4.21 -25.64 -15.79
N ASP A 88 -4.23 -25.01 -16.96
CA ASP A 88 -5.13 -23.90 -17.22
C ASP A 88 -6.59 -24.32 -16.98
N TYR A 89 -7.35 -23.40 -16.38
CA TYR A 89 -8.77 -23.54 -16.04
C TYR A 89 -9.12 -24.60 -15.00
N ASP A 90 -8.13 -25.18 -14.32
CA ASP A 90 -8.35 -26.13 -13.24
C ASP A 90 -9.13 -25.51 -12.07
N ASP A 91 -9.93 -26.35 -11.41
CA ASP A 91 -10.66 -26.06 -10.18
C ASP A 91 -9.89 -26.57 -8.95
N PHE A 92 -9.37 -25.62 -8.16
CA PHE A 92 -8.58 -25.86 -6.96
C PHE A 92 -9.33 -25.64 -5.65
N ARG A 93 -10.64 -25.34 -5.68
CA ARG A 93 -11.44 -24.98 -4.48
C ARG A 93 -11.43 -26.04 -3.37
N SER A 94 -11.12 -27.28 -3.72
CA SER A 94 -11.05 -28.43 -2.80
C SER A 94 -9.64 -29.03 -2.65
N VAL A 95 -8.61 -28.28 -3.06
CA VAL A 95 -7.21 -28.68 -3.02
C VAL A 95 -6.49 -27.82 -1.99
N ASP A 96 -5.67 -28.44 -1.15
CA ASP A 96 -4.73 -27.69 -0.30
C ASP A 96 -3.48 -27.40 -1.11
N LEU A 97 -3.17 -26.11 -1.26
CA LEU A 97 -2.03 -25.62 -2.03
C LEU A 97 -1.03 -24.90 -1.13
N ASP A 98 -1.05 -25.18 0.17
CA ASP A 98 -0.01 -24.75 1.06
C ASP A 98 1.36 -25.29 0.63
N GLU A 99 2.37 -24.42 0.68
CA GLU A 99 3.77 -24.74 0.41
C GLU A 99 4.06 -25.29 -1.00
N VAL A 100 3.10 -25.20 -1.92
CA VAL A 100 3.32 -25.64 -3.30
C VAL A 100 4.46 -24.86 -3.94
N TYR A 101 5.17 -25.54 -4.84
CA TYR A 101 6.29 -24.97 -5.58
C TYR A 101 5.99 -25.02 -7.07
N TRP A 102 5.53 -23.89 -7.61
CA TRP A 102 5.09 -23.71 -8.99
C TRP A 102 5.92 -22.60 -9.66
N LYS A 103 7.20 -22.89 -9.92
CA LYS A 103 8.10 -21.92 -10.52
C LYS A 103 7.92 -21.91 -12.05
N GLY A 104 7.41 -20.81 -12.58
CA GLY A 104 7.18 -20.67 -14.02
C GLY A 104 6.02 -21.51 -14.55
N GLU A 105 5.14 -22.01 -13.67
CA GLU A 105 3.97 -22.79 -14.07
C GLU A 105 2.85 -21.89 -14.57
N HIS A 106 1.99 -22.45 -15.42
CA HIS A 106 0.88 -21.75 -16.06
C HIS A 106 -0.45 -22.32 -15.53
N VAL A 107 -1.27 -21.43 -14.99
CA VAL A 107 -2.60 -21.72 -14.46
C VAL A 107 -3.53 -20.58 -14.84
N ILE A 108 -3.71 -20.38 -16.15
CA ILE A 108 -4.57 -19.33 -16.70
C ILE A 108 -6.02 -19.63 -16.34
N GLY A 109 -6.73 -18.63 -15.82
CA GLY A 109 -8.14 -18.76 -15.49
C GLY A 109 -8.44 -19.79 -14.40
N GLY A 110 -7.48 -20.16 -13.56
CA GLY A 110 -7.66 -21.13 -12.47
C GLY A 110 -8.71 -20.65 -11.44
N ASP A 111 -9.46 -21.59 -10.88
CA ASP A 111 -10.41 -21.30 -9.79
C ASP A 111 -9.83 -21.71 -8.45
N PHE A 112 -9.39 -20.70 -7.69
CA PHE A 112 -8.79 -20.89 -6.37
C PHE A 112 -9.75 -20.49 -5.25
N ARG A 113 -11.02 -20.17 -5.53
CA ARG A 113 -11.90 -19.54 -4.54
C ARG A 113 -11.91 -20.28 -3.20
N GLY A 114 -11.55 -19.56 -2.13
CA GLY A 114 -11.53 -20.12 -0.78
C GLY A 114 -10.38 -21.09 -0.47
N THR A 115 -9.52 -21.40 -1.45
CA THR A 115 -8.38 -22.29 -1.29
C THR A 115 -7.31 -21.69 -0.37
N SER A 116 -6.64 -22.58 0.36
CA SER A 116 -5.42 -22.28 1.10
C SER A 116 -4.21 -22.41 0.18
N PHE A 117 -3.41 -21.35 0.16
CA PHE A 117 -2.26 -21.17 -0.71
C PHE A 117 -1.11 -20.54 0.09
N ARG A 118 -0.93 -20.96 1.34
CA ARG A 118 -0.02 -20.33 2.30
C ARG A 118 1.41 -20.76 2.06
N SER A 119 2.37 -19.85 2.20
CA SER A 119 3.80 -20.13 2.01
C SER A 119 4.15 -20.74 0.64
N ALA A 120 3.27 -20.56 -0.34
CA ALA A 120 3.45 -21.10 -1.68
C ALA A 120 4.52 -20.31 -2.45
N LYS A 121 5.15 -20.96 -3.43
CA LYS A 121 6.26 -20.42 -4.21
C LYS A 121 5.92 -20.51 -5.69
N CYS A 122 5.29 -19.47 -6.20
CA CYS A 122 4.74 -19.36 -7.55
C CYS A 122 5.52 -18.36 -8.41
N ILE A 123 6.83 -18.26 -8.20
CA ILE A 123 7.69 -17.24 -8.81
C ILE A 123 7.72 -17.40 -10.33
N GLY A 124 7.43 -16.31 -11.05
CA GLY A 124 7.45 -16.28 -12.51
C GLY A 124 6.31 -17.05 -13.18
N GLY A 125 5.28 -17.45 -12.44
CA GLY A 125 4.14 -18.18 -13.00
C GLY A 125 3.17 -17.27 -13.75
N ILE A 126 2.25 -17.88 -14.49
CA ILE A 126 1.18 -17.19 -15.22
C ILE A 126 -0.17 -17.63 -14.64
N PHE A 127 -0.88 -16.69 -14.04
CA PHE A 127 -2.16 -16.88 -13.35
C PHE A 127 -3.24 -15.96 -13.92
N THR A 128 -3.03 -15.40 -15.11
CA THR A 128 -3.91 -14.41 -15.74
C THR A 128 -5.37 -14.86 -15.72
N GLY A 129 -6.29 -13.97 -15.34
CA GLY A 129 -7.73 -14.26 -15.31
C GLY A 129 -8.20 -15.20 -14.19
N SER A 130 -7.32 -15.58 -13.25
CA SER A 130 -7.66 -16.52 -12.19
C SER A 130 -8.55 -15.91 -11.11
N ASP A 131 -9.32 -16.75 -10.44
CA ASP A 131 -10.22 -16.38 -9.35
C ASP A 131 -9.64 -16.76 -7.99
N PHE A 132 -9.12 -15.76 -7.29
CA PHE A 132 -8.57 -15.87 -5.94
C PHE A 132 -9.51 -15.33 -4.85
N ARG A 133 -10.80 -15.14 -5.14
CA ARG A 133 -11.74 -14.57 -4.16
C ARG A 133 -11.76 -15.44 -2.90
N PHE A 134 -11.64 -14.80 -1.74
CA PHE A 134 -11.62 -15.45 -0.43
C PHE A 134 -10.48 -16.46 -0.18
N CYS A 135 -9.45 -16.50 -1.02
CA CYS A 135 -8.27 -17.33 -0.78
C CYS A 135 -7.50 -16.89 0.46
N ASP A 136 -6.70 -17.80 0.99
CA ASP A 136 -5.68 -17.52 1.97
C ASP A 136 -4.29 -17.70 1.34
N ILE A 137 -3.65 -16.61 0.95
CA ILE A 137 -2.38 -16.58 0.19
C ILE A 137 -1.27 -15.95 1.04
N ARG A 138 -1.31 -16.18 2.35
CA ARG A 138 -0.36 -15.57 3.29
C ARG A 138 1.06 -16.09 3.08
N TRP A 139 2.03 -15.19 3.20
CA TRP A 139 3.47 -15.50 3.15
C TRP A 139 3.95 -16.12 1.83
N SER A 140 3.18 -15.97 0.76
CA SER A 140 3.47 -16.61 -0.52
C SER A 140 4.26 -15.72 -1.48
N LEU A 141 5.00 -16.35 -2.38
CA LEU A 141 5.90 -15.69 -3.33
C LEU A 141 5.35 -15.79 -4.74
N PHE A 142 4.99 -14.64 -5.32
CA PHE A 142 4.54 -14.48 -6.71
C PHE A 142 5.41 -13.47 -7.47
N ASN A 143 6.63 -13.22 -7.01
CA ASN A 143 7.56 -12.33 -7.69
C ASN A 143 7.68 -12.68 -9.18
N LYS A 144 7.71 -11.67 -10.06
CA LYS A 144 7.82 -11.80 -11.53
C LYS A 144 6.68 -12.56 -12.21
N SER A 145 5.57 -12.78 -11.51
CA SER A 145 4.43 -13.52 -12.07
C SER A 145 3.49 -12.61 -12.84
N ASP A 146 2.73 -13.20 -13.75
CA ASP A 146 1.58 -12.54 -14.37
C ASP A 146 0.30 -12.94 -13.62
N LEU A 147 -0.31 -11.99 -12.95
CA LEU A 147 -1.58 -12.10 -12.22
C LEU A 147 -2.63 -11.18 -12.85
N SER A 148 -2.42 -10.68 -14.06
CA SER A 148 -3.29 -9.68 -14.71
C SER A 148 -4.71 -10.22 -14.86
N ASN A 149 -5.71 -9.33 -14.79
CA ASN A 149 -7.14 -9.66 -14.89
C ASN A 149 -7.64 -10.65 -13.82
N SER A 150 -6.92 -10.83 -12.71
CA SER A 150 -7.30 -11.77 -11.67
C SER A 150 -8.24 -11.13 -10.64
N ARG A 151 -8.95 -11.97 -9.88
CA ARG A 151 -9.90 -11.51 -8.85
C ARG A 151 -9.43 -11.93 -7.46
N PHE A 152 -8.96 -10.96 -6.69
CA PHE A 152 -8.54 -11.11 -5.30
C PHE A 152 -9.54 -10.54 -4.30
N CYS A 153 -10.80 -10.26 -4.70
CA CYS A 153 -11.77 -9.64 -3.81
C CYS A 153 -11.85 -10.42 -2.50
N ARG A 154 -11.60 -9.72 -1.38
CA ARG A 154 -11.66 -10.29 -0.03
C ARG A 154 -10.72 -11.48 0.21
N ALA A 155 -9.65 -11.61 -0.58
CA ALA A 155 -8.58 -12.54 -0.34
C ALA A 155 -7.71 -12.07 0.84
N THR A 156 -7.03 -13.01 1.50
CA THR A 156 -6.02 -12.70 2.52
C THR A 156 -4.63 -12.83 1.91
N LEU A 157 -4.01 -11.68 1.61
CA LEU A 157 -2.70 -11.56 0.97
C LEU A 157 -1.60 -11.13 1.97
N PHE A 158 -1.84 -11.30 3.27
CA PHE A 158 -0.95 -10.82 4.31
C PHE A 158 0.49 -11.32 4.10
N ARG A 159 1.41 -10.37 3.95
CA ARG A 159 2.84 -10.61 3.64
C ARG A 159 3.08 -11.46 2.40
N MET A 160 2.28 -11.27 1.35
CA MET A 160 2.54 -11.80 0.02
C MET A 160 3.60 -10.95 -0.69
N PHE A 161 4.43 -11.58 -1.52
CA PHE A 161 5.47 -10.91 -2.31
C PHE A 161 5.12 -10.98 -3.80
N VAL A 162 5.01 -9.81 -4.44
CA VAL A 162 4.67 -9.61 -5.86
C VAL A 162 5.67 -8.68 -6.54
N ASN A 163 6.94 -8.70 -6.10
CA ASN A 163 7.98 -7.85 -6.69
C ASN A 163 8.16 -8.16 -8.17
N ASP A 164 8.24 -7.11 -9.01
CA ASP A 164 8.31 -7.20 -10.47
C ASP A 164 7.16 -8.01 -11.12
N ALA A 165 6.03 -8.22 -10.42
CA ALA A 165 4.86 -8.90 -10.98
C ALA A 165 3.93 -7.91 -11.70
N THR A 166 3.04 -8.43 -12.54
CA THR A 166 1.93 -7.65 -13.10
C THR A 166 0.60 -8.15 -12.53
N LEU A 167 -0.22 -7.21 -12.06
CA LEU A 167 -1.59 -7.41 -11.60
C LEU A 167 -2.56 -6.54 -12.42
N GLU A 168 -2.14 -6.00 -13.56
CA GLU A 168 -2.95 -5.07 -14.37
C GLU A 168 -4.40 -5.53 -14.53
N ASN A 169 -5.36 -4.60 -14.39
CA ASN A 169 -6.80 -4.84 -14.46
C ASN A 169 -7.37 -5.82 -13.42
N SER A 170 -6.67 -6.07 -12.31
CA SER A 170 -7.16 -6.99 -11.27
C SER A 170 -8.10 -6.32 -10.27
N ASP A 171 -8.98 -7.13 -9.69
CA ASP A 171 -9.93 -6.70 -8.67
C ASP A 171 -9.44 -7.14 -7.27
N LEU A 172 -9.03 -6.17 -6.45
CA LEU A 172 -8.52 -6.36 -5.09
C LEU A 172 -9.45 -5.74 -4.03
N ARG A 173 -10.74 -5.54 -4.37
CA ARG A 173 -11.70 -4.90 -3.46
C ARG A 173 -11.81 -5.65 -2.13
N GLY A 174 -11.60 -4.92 -1.05
CA GLY A 174 -11.65 -5.46 0.31
C GLY A 174 -10.60 -6.55 0.61
N ALA A 175 -9.51 -6.65 -0.15
CA ALA A 175 -8.44 -7.62 0.13
C ALA A 175 -7.62 -7.23 1.38
N ASN A 176 -7.11 -8.22 2.10
CA ASN A 176 -6.11 -8.01 3.15
C ASN A 176 -4.73 -7.98 2.52
N MET A 177 -4.18 -6.78 2.32
CA MET A 177 -2.87 -6.59 1.74
C MET A 177 -1.86 -6.07 2.77
N PHE A 178 -2.10 -6.27 4.07
CA PHE A 178 -1.16 -5.88 5.12
C PHE A 178 0.20 -6.53 4.88
N GLY A 179 1.25 -5.72 4.83
CA GLY A 179 2.63 -6.18 4.73
C GLY A 179 3.00 -6.78 3.39
N VAL A 180 2.18 -6.56 2.36
CA VAL A 180 2.50 -6.97 0.99
C VAL A 180 3.71 -6.19 0.49
N ALA A 181 4.62 -6.86 -0.21
CA ALA A 181 5.73 -6.23 -0.91
C ALA A 181 5.54 -6.36 -2.42
N GLY A 182 5.48 -5.22 -3.13
CA GLY A 182 5.29 -5.14 -4.56
C GLY A 182 6.21 -4.12 -5.21
N HIS A 183 7.52 -4.26 -4.99
CA HIS A 183 8.54 -3.39 -5.57
C HIS A 183 8.49 -3.48 -7.10
N ARG A 184 8.38 -2.33 -7.80
CA ARG A 184 8.23 -2.24 -9.27
C ARG A 184 7.09 -3.07 -9.86
N ALA A 185 6.07 -3.39 -9.06
CA ALA A 185 4.93 -4.14 -9.56
C ALA A 185 4.00 -3.25 -10.40
N ASN A 186 3.37 -3.83 -11.41
CA ASN A 186 2.35 -3.17 -12.23
C ASN A 186 0.97 -3.43 -11.64
N PHE A 187 0.34 -2.39 -11.10
CA PHE A 187 -1.02 -2.37 -10.56
C PHE A 187 -1.94 -1.45 -11.37
N ARG A 188 -1.65 -1.16 -12.64
CA ARG A 188 -2.47 -0.26 -13.45
C ARG A 188 -3.91 -0.75 -13.58
N ASN A 189 -4.85 0.20 -13.57
CA ASN A 189 -6.29 -0.04 -13.74
C ASN A 189 -6.88 -1.09 -12.77
N CYS A 190 -6.30 -1.23 -11.57
CA CYS A 190 -6.81 -2.14 -10.56
C CYS A 190 -7.91 -1.49 -9.72
N ASN A 191 -8.68 -2.31 -9.01
CA ASN A 191 -9.65 -1.81 -8.02
C ASN A 191 -9.27 -2.28 -6.61
N PHE A 192 -8.86 -1.35 -5.77
CA PHE A 192 -8.48 -1.55 -4.38
C PHE A 192 -9.55 -1.08 -3.39
N THR A 193 -10.75 -0.69 -3.84
CA THR A 193 -11.77 -0.10 -2.97
C THR A 193 -11.99 -0.91 -1.69
N ASN A 194 -11.89 -0.25 -0.54
CA ASN A 194 -11.94 -0.84 0.81
C ASN A 194 -10.80 -1.82 1.18
N ALA A 195 -9.69 -1.88 0.44
CA ALA A 195 -8.55 -2.73 0.80
C ALA A 195 -7.80 -2.21 2.04
N LEU A 196 -7.05 -3.11 2.68
CA LEU A 196 -6.16 -2.79 3.80
C LEU A 196 -4.71 -3.02 3.39
N MET A 197 -3.89 -1.97 3.35
CA MET A 197 -2.47 -2.01 2.95
C MET A 197 -1.51 -1.51 4.04
N LYS A 198 -1.91 -1.64 5.32
CA LYS A 198 -1.07 -1.23 6.45
C LYS A 198 0.30 -1.91 6.41
N GLU A 199 1.36 -1.13 6.65
CA GLU A 199 2.75 -1.61 6.70
C GLU A 199 3.21 -2.34 5.42
N SER A 200 2.63 -2.00 4.27
CA SER A 200 3.03 -2.57 2.97
C SER A 200 4.11 -1.75 2.28
N GLU A 201 4.72 -2.31 1.25
CA GLU A 201 5.82 -1.69 0.50
C GLU A 201 5.59 -1.80 -1.01
N PHE A 202 5.51 -0.66 -1.69
CA PHE A 202 5.38 -0.55 -3.14
C PHE A 202 6.33 0.49 -3.78
N PRO A 203 7.64 0.52 -3.46
CA PRO A 203 8.57 1.40 -4.15
C PRO A 203 8.53 1.20 -5.66
N GLU A 204 8.53 2.30 -6.41
CA GLU A 204 8.54 2.35 -7.88
C GLU A 204 7.40 1.57 -8.56
N ALA A 205 6.34 1.23 -7.83
CA ALA A 205 5.17 0.54 -8.39
C ALA A 205 4.29 1.50 -9.20
N ASP A 206 3.55 0.95 -10.17
CA ASP A 206 2.66 1.73 -11.02
C ASP A 206 1.20 1.39 -10.74
N PHE A 207 0.47 2.33 -10.14
CA PHE A 207 -0.96 2.24 -9.84
C PHE A 207 -1.83 3.08 -10.79
N THR A 208 -1.27 3.64 -11.85
CA THR A 208 -1.96 4.60 -12.74
C THR A 208 -3.36 4.12 -13.15
N GLY A 209 -4.34 5.01 -13.07
CA GLY A 209 -5.72 4.76 -13.50
C GLY A 209 -6.51 3.82 -12.59
N SER A 210 -5.97 3.43 -11.44
CA SER A 210 -6.66 2.55 -10.48
C SER A 210 -7.68 3.29 -9.61
N GLU A 211 -8.62 2.53 -9.06
CA GLU A 211 -9.56 3.00 -8.04
C GLU A 211 -9.10 2.49 -6.67
N ALA A 212 -8.93 3.39 -5.70
CA ALA A 212 -8.53 3.09 -4.33
C ALA A 212 -9.34 3.95 -3.36
N VAL A 213 -10.67 3.87 -3.45
CA VAL A 213 -11.58 4.59 -2.57
C VAL A 213 -11.63 3.90 -1.19
N ASN A 214 -11.52 4.70 -0.12
CA ASN A 214 -11.56 4.22 1.27
C ASN A 214 -10.52 3.11 1.57
N VAL A 215 -9.28 3.30 1.12
CA VAL A 215 -8.17 2.37 1.35
C VAL A 215 -7.33 2.81 2.54
N LYS A 216 -6.84 1.84 3.31
CA LYS A 216 -5.95 2.09 4.46
C LYS A 216 -4.49 1.84 4.10
N PHE A 217 -3.79 2.91 3.72
CA PHE A 217 -2.36 2.97 3.40
C PHE A 217 -1.48 3.40 4.59
N ILE A 218 -1.89 3.01 5.80
CA ILE A 218 -1.26 3.48 7.05
C ILE A 218 0.16 2.92 7.16
N ILE A 219 1.15 3.83 7.24
CA ILE A 219 2.59 3.49 7.32
C ILE A 219 3.01 2.63 6.10
N THR A 220 2.37 2.83 4.95
CA THR A 220 2.77 2.17 3.70
C THR A 220 3.89 2.97 3.04
N VAL A 221 4.85 2.27 2.42
CA VAL A 221 5.96 2.89 1.69
C VAL A 221 5.68 2.84 0.19
N PHE A 222 5.69 4.00 -0.45
CA PHE A 222 5.41 4.19 -1.88
C PHE A 222 6.52 4.93 -2.62
N THR A 223 7.73 5.02 -2.08
CA THR A 223 8.80 5.83 -2.66
C THR A 223 8.93 5.66 -4.18
N GLY A 224 8.77 6.75 -4.94
CA GLY A 224 8.83 6.78 -6.40
C GLY A 224 7.66 6.10 -7.14
N ALA A 225 6.57 5.74 -6.45
CA ALA A 225 5.41 5.11 -7.06
C ALA A 225 4.60 6.10 -7.92
N LYS A 226 3.90 5.56 -8.91
CA LYS A 226 2.97 6.33 -9.75
C LYS A 226 1.55 6.05 -9.33
N MET A 227 0.85 7.08 -8.88
CA MET A 227 -0.55 7.06 -8.50
C MET A 227 -1.35 8.05 -9.35
N ASP A 228 -0.97 8.23 -10.61
CA ASP A 228 -1.57 9.19 -11.53
C ASP A 228 -2.99 8.79 -11.94
N SER A 229 -3.87 9.78 -12.08
CA SER A 229 -5.26 9.61 -12.52
C SER A 229 -6.02 8.55 -11.71
N MET A 230 -5.68 8.40 -10.43
CA MET A 230 -6.36 7.50 -9.51
C MET A 230 -7.53 8.21 -8.81
N ASP A 231 -8.54 7.44 -8.42
CA ASP A 231 -9.49 7.86 -7.39
C ASP A 231 -9.04 7.33 -6.03
N LEU A 232 -8.53 8.22 -5.20
CA LEU A 232 -8.00 7.96 -3.86
C LEU A 232 -8.92 8.55 -2.77
N SER A 233 -10.17 8.87 -3.11
CA SER A 233 -11.08 9.53 -2.17
C SER A 233 -11.27 8.73 -0.88
N TYR A 234 -11.28 9.42 0.26
CA TYR A 234 -11.43 8.87 1.61
C TYR A 234 -10.31 7.90 2.05
N SER A 235 -9.20 7.86 1.31
CA SER A 235 -8.06 7.00 1.66
C SER A 235 -7.19 7.60 2.74
N ASP A 236 -6.53 6.72 3.48
CA ASP A 236 -5.78 7.06 4.68
C ASP A 236 -4.30 6.71 4.51
N PHE A 237 -3.51 7.74 4.28
CA PHE A 237 -2.05 7.73 4.14
C PHE A 237 -1.35 8.15 5.43
N THR A 238 -1.98 7.99 6.60
CA THR A 238 -1.36 8.38 7.89
C THR A 238 0.01 7.72 8.06
N GLY A 239 1.05 8.55 8.19
CA GLY A 239 2.45 8.12 8.35
C GLY A 239 3.05 7.42 7.13
N ALA A 240 2.44 7.53 5.95
CA ALA A 240 2.95 6.89 4.74
C ALA A 240 4.24 7.56 4.24
N GLY A 241 5.15 6.75 3.71
CA GLY A 241 6.32 7.21 2.96
C GLY A 241 5.93 7.46 1.51
N LEU A 242 5.81 8.73 1.12
CA LEU A 242 5.32 9.16 -0.20
C LEU A 242 6.38 9.97 -0.95
N GLU A 243 7.66 9.72 -0.67
CA GLU A 243 8.76 10.42 -1.30
C GLU A 243 8.77 10.16 -2.81
N ASP A 244 8.89 11.21 -3.63
CA ASP A 244 8.89 11.17 -5.09
C ASP A 244 7.65 10.49 -5.71
N VAL A 245 6.52 10.42 -4.98
CA VAL A 245 5.26 9.85 -5.49
C VAL A 245 4.57 10.82 -6.44
N SER A 246 4.05 10.30 -7.54
CA SER A 246 3.24 11.05 -8.50
C SER A 246 1.75 10.84 -8.24
N PHE A 247 0.99 11.91 -8.01
CA PHE A 247 -0.47 11.95 -7.86
C PHE A 247 -1.12 12.76 -8.99
N VAL A 248 -0.51 12.78 -10.17
CA VAL A 248 -0.89 13.70 -11.25
C VAL A 248 -2.31 13.42 -11.72
N ASN A 249 -3.15 14.45 -11.73
CA ASN A 249 -4.58 14.41 -12.06
C ASN A 249 -5.40 13.43 -11.19
N SER A 250 -4.93 13.10 -9.98
CA SER A 250 -5.65 12.19 -9.08
C SER A 250 -6.69 12.91 -8.24
N ARG A 251 -7.74 12.17 -7.88
CA ARG A 251 -8.82 12.64 -7.00
C ARG A 251 -8.53 12.19 -5.58
N LEU A 252 -8.28 13.13 -4.67
CA LEU A 252 -7.87 12.89 -3.29
C LEU A 252 -8.91 13.39 -2.27
N ILE A 253 -10.18 13.42 -2.64
CA ILE A 253 -11.24 14.02 -1.80
C ILE A 253 -11.27 13.35 -0.42
N ASP A 254 -11.19 14.16 0.63
CA ASP A 254 -11.19 13.73 2.04
C ASP A 254 -10.10 12.68 2.35
N ALA A 255 -8.96 12.74 1.66
CA ALA A 255 -7.81 11.87 1.95
C ALA A 255 -7.01 12.37 3.16
N GLU A 256 -6.55 11.44 4.00
CA GLU A 256 -5.76 11.74 5.21
C GLU A 256 -4.27 11.54 4.93
N PHE A 257 -3.47 12.60 5.05
CA PHE A 257 -2.01 12.59 4.88
C PHE A 257 -1.28 12.87 6.20
N ARG A 258 -1.90 12.61 7.34
CA ARG A 258 -1.36 12.99 8.65
C ARG A 258 0.03 12.38 8.88
N GLY A 259 1.04 13.20 9.12
CA GLY A 259 2.41 12.71 9.34
C GLY A 259 3.04 12.03 8.12
N ALA A 260 2.49 12.19 6.91
CA ALA A 260 3.04 11.60 5.70
C ALA A 260 4.30 12.34 5.22
N HIS A 261 5.19 11.62 4.55
CA HIS A 261 6.44 12.14 4.01
C HIS A 261 6.28 12.44 2.51
N LEU A 262 6.15 13.72 2.12
CA LEU A 262 5.79 14.15 0.76
C LEU A 262 6.95 14.80 0.01
N GLN A 263 8.19 14.46 0.36
CA GLN A 263 9.38 15.03 -0.27
C GLN A 263 9.41 14.65 -1.75
N GLY A 264 9.44 15.65 -2.65
CA GLY A 264 9.43 15.43 -4.10
C GLY A 264 8.11 14.96 -4.69
N ALA A 265 7.04 14.82 -3.89
CA ALA A 265 5.76 14.36 -4.39
C ALA A 265 5.13 15.37 -5.37
N ASP A 266 4.40 14.86 -6.37
CA ASP A 266 3.78 15.66 -7.43
C ASP A 266 2.25 15.57 -7.39
N PHE A 267 1.59 16.66 -6.99
CA PHE A 267 0.13 16.80 -6.97
C PHE A 267 -0.40 17.57 -8.18
N THR A 268 0.34 17.63 -9.30
CA THR A 268 -0.07 18.42 -10.47
C THR A 268 -1.47 18.04 -10.95
N GLY A 269 -2.39 19.02 -11.00
CA GLY A 269 -3.77 18.80 -11.42
C GLY A 269 -4.64 17.98 -10.46
N ALA A 270 -4.14 17.62 -9.27
CA ALA A 270 -4.89 16.83 -8.30
C ALA A 270 -6.02 17.64 -7.63
N ASP A 271 -7.09 16.95 -7.25
CA ASP A 271 -8.17 17.52 -6.43
C ASP A 271 -7.95 17.19 -4.96
N LEU A 272 -7.61 18.22 -4.16
CA LEU A 272 -7.26 18.10 -2.74
C LEU A 272 -8.41 18.50 -1.79
N SER A 273 -9.65 18.47 -2.27
CA SER A 273 -10.83 18.84 -1.46
C SER A 273 -10.90 18.07 -0.15
N GLY A 274 -10.86 18.76 0.98
CA GLY A 274 -11.01 18.14 2.30
C GLY A 274 -9.80 17.30 2.76
N CYS A 275 -8.68 17.33 2.04
CA CYS A 275 -7.47 16.63 2.46
C CYS A 275 -6.93 17.17 3.78
N ASN A 276 -6.51 16.28 4.68
CA ASN A 276 -5.83 16.63 5.91
C ASN A 276 -4.32 16.40 5.80
N PHE A 277 -3.52 17.46 5.90
CA PHE A 277 -2.05 17.39 5.84
C PHE A 277 -1.36 17.62 7.19
N PHE A 278 -2.08 17.48 8.30
CA PHE A 278 -1.54 17.73 9.63
C PHE A 278 -0.25 16.93 9.89
N ALA A 279 0.81 17.61 10.33
CA ALA A 279 2.15 17.07 10.56
C ALA A 279 2.82 16.40 9.33
N ALA A 280 2.28 16.57 8.12
CA ALA A 280 2.94 16.10 6.91
C ALA A 280 4.21 16.92 6.64
N GLU A 281 5.22 16.26 6.09
CA GLU A 281 6.51 16.86 5.73
C GLU A 281 6.56 17.18 4.24
N PHE A 282 6.80 18.43 3.90
CA PHE A 282 6.93 18.89 2.52
C PHE A 282 8.36 19.33 2.25
N VAL A 283 8.94 18.87 1.14
CA VAL A 283 10.21 19.35 0.57
C VAL A 283 10.15 19.15 -0.93
N ASN A 284 10.36 20.17 -1.74
CA ASN A 284 10.30 20.09 -3.21
C ASN A 284 8.98 19.53 -3.77
N THR A 285 7.87 19.66 -3.04
CA THR A 285 6.56 19.12 -3.41
C THR A 285 5.85 20.02 -4.42
N VAL A 286 5.30 19.46 -5.50
CA VAL A 286 4.68 20.17 -6.62
C VAL A 286 3.15 20.21 -6.49
N PHE A 287 2.55 21.36 -6.75
CA PHE A 287 1.10 21.61 -6.70
C PHE A 287 0.57 22.34 -7.95
N THR A 288 1.32 22.31 -9.05
CA THR A 288 0.96 23.01 -10.29
C THR A 288 -0.45 22.63 -10.74
N ASN A 289 -1.35 23.60 -10.92
CA ASN A 289 -2.75 23.36 -11.31
C ASN A 289 -3.57 22.46 -10.35
N ALA A 290 -3.06 22.13 -9.15
CA ALA A 290 -3.86 21.45 -8.15
C ALA A 290 -5.05 22.33 -7.74
N ILE A 291 -6.21 21.72 -7.50
CA ILE A 291 -7.44 22.42 -7.12
C ILE A 291 -7.80 22.10 -5.67
N ASN A 292 -8.58 23.00 -5.06
CA ASN A 292 -9.09 22.85 -3.70
C ASN A 292 -8.00 22.64 -2.63
N ILE A 293 -6.80 23.17 -2.88
CA ILE A 293 -5.67 23.14 -1.94
C ILE A 293 -6.11 23.70 -0.58
N PRO A 294 -5.85 23.03 0.55
CA PRO A 294 -6.18 23.52 1.89
C PRO A 294 -5.53 24.88 2.19
N GLU A 295 -6.24 25.77 2.89
CA GLU A 295 -5.82 27.16 3.13
C GLU A 295 -4.43 27.25 3.79
N GLY A 296 -4.20 26.44 4.83
CA GLY A 296 -2.91 26.40 5.53
C GLY A 296 -1.72 25.94 4.67
N LEU A 297 -1.97 25.27 3.54
CA LEU A 297 -0.94 24.85 2.60
C LEU A 297 -0.70 25.91 1.51
N ARG A 298 -1.74 26.67 1.13
CA ARG A 298 -1.64 27.70 0.07
C ARG A 298 -0.59 28.76 0.37
N GLU A 299 -0.42 29.13 1.64
CA GLU A 299 0.57 30.14 2.05
C GLU A 299 2.03 29.67 1.88
N LEU A 300 2.26 28.36 1.79
CA LEU A 300 3.58 27.77 1.66
C LEU A 300 4.01 27.59 0.19
N ILE A 301 3.07 27.70 -0.75
CA ILE A 301 3.29 27.44 -2.17
C ILE A 301 3.75 28.71 -2.89
N VAL A 302 4.91 28.63 -3.55
CA VAL A 302 5.46 29.69 -4.41
C VAL A 302 5.66 29.11 -5.80
N ASP A 303 5.11 29.77 -6.83
CA ASP A 303 5.19 29.33 -8.23
C ASP A 303 4.76 27.87 -8.46
N GLY A 304 3.76 27.40 -7.69
CA GLY A 304 3.23 26.05 -7.81
C GLY A 304 4.05 24.98 -7.07
N GLN A 305 5.01 25.35 -6.23
CA GLN A 305 5.84 24.40 -5.48
C GLN A 305 6.10 24.84 -4.04
N ILE A 306 6.37 23.88 -3.15
CA ILE A 306 7.01 24.08 -1.84
C ILE A 306 8.46 23.63 -1.95
N THR A 307 9.43 24.53 -1.78
CA THR A 307 10.87 24.25 -2.02
C THR A 307 11.72 24.13 -0.75
N GLY A 308 11.14 24.38 0.44
CA GLY A 308 11.81 24.24 1.74
C GLY A 308 11.17 23.17 2.62
N LEU A 309 11.82 22.83 3.73
CA LEU A 309 11.25 21.93 4.74
C LEU A 309 10.11 22.65 5.47
N CYS A 310 8.88 22.21 5.22
CA CYS A 310 7.69 22.77 5.82
C CYS A 310 6.89 21.69 6.57
N TYR A 311 6.31 22.09 7.70
CA TYR A 311 5.43 21.27 8.53
C TYR A 311 4.11 22.00 8.73
N VAL A 312 3.00 21.29 8.60
CA VAL A 312 1.66 21.84 8.83
C VAL A 312 1.23 21.51 10.27
N ASN A 313 1.31 22.48 11.18
CA ASN A 313 1.18 22.24 12.63
C ASN A 313 -0.15 22.72 13.27
N GLY A 314 -1.22 22.89 12.48
CA GLY A 314 -2.53 23.38 12.97
C GLY A 314 -3.64 22.35 12.81
N ASN A 315 -4.51 22.19 13.82
CA ASN A 315 -5.71 21.34 13.76
C ASN A 315 -6.85 21.95 12.91
N ASP A 316 -6.70 23.19 12.42
CA ASP A 316 -7.67 23.89 11.57
C ASP A 316 -7.36 23.72 10.06
N ILE A 317 -6.70 22.61 9.69
CA ILE A 317 -6.14 22.34 8.36
C ILE A 317 -6.45 20.91 7.94
#